data_AF-A0A966SZP5-F1
#
_entry.id   AF-A0A966SZP5-F1
#
_cell.length_a   1.000
_cell.length_b   1.000
_cell.length_c   1.000
_cell.angle_alpha   90.00
_cell.angle_beta   90.00
_cell.angle_gamma   90.00
#
_symmetry.space_group_name_H-M   'P 1'
#
loop_
_entity.id
_entity.type
_entity.pdbx_description
1 polymer ?
#
loop_
_entity_poly.entity_id
_entity_poly.type
_entity_poly.pdbx_seq_one_letter_code
_entity_poly.pdbx_strand_id
1 'polypeptide(L)'
;GNNFGLSGYWQPSQSGLIPSISWGIGTGTYKIQSGAQNAGGMFTGTAGVTTASWYTGLQWKDVFARGNDFGMAVGQAPYVTQLGGSAADTPRNITTAATGTGATGADDSNYVWEWWYKFQVSDNITVTPALFYISNLAGQLGRLNQSGGSGPAANNVLGGLVKTTFQF
;
A
#
# COMPACT_ATOMS: atom_id res chain seq x y z
N GLY A 1 -7.31 19.79 -3.28
CA GLY A 1 -5.94 19.26 -3.32
C GLY A 1 -5.56 18.96 -4.75
N ASN A 2 -4.28 18.71 -5.02
CA ASN A 2 -3.79 18.32 -6.34
C ASN A 2 -3.16 16.92 -6.24
N ASN A 3 -3.42 16.06 -7.23
CA ASN A 3 -2.89 14.70 -7.28
C ASN A 3 -2.19 14.46 -8.61
N PHE A 4 -1.14 13.66 -8.59
CA PHE A 4 -0.36 13.23 -9.74
C PHE A 4 -0.08 11.73 -9.64
N GLY A 5 -0.06 11.04 -10.78
CA GLY A 5 0.29 9.64 -10.85
C GLY A 5 0.98 9.31 -12.17
N LEU A 6 1.93 8.38 -12.10
CA LEU A 6 2.65 7.85 -13.27
C LEU A 6 2.72 6.33 -13.14
N SER A 7 2.45 5.63 -14.24
CA SER A 7 2.56 4.17 -14.30
C SER A 7 3.14 3.73 -15.63
N GLY A 8 3.84 2.60 -15.59
CA GLY A 8 4.42 1.98 -16.77
C GLY A 8 4.30 0.47 -16.73
N TYR A 9 4.44 -0.14 -17.90
CA TYR A 9 4.55 -1.59 -18.02
C TYR A 9 5.53 -1.95 -19.13
N TRP A 10 6.12 -3.13 -18.99
CA TRP A 10 6.97 -3.74 -19.99
C TRP A 10 6.71 -5.25 -19.99
N GLN A 11 6.78 -5.88 -21.16
CA GLN A 11 6.71 -7.34 -21.27
C GLN A 11 7.73 -7.84 -22.30
N PRO A 12 8.32 -9.02 -22.07
CA PRO A 12 9.14 -9.67 -23.09
C PRO A 12 8.27 -10.08 -24.29
N SER A 13 8.89 -10.15 -25.47
CA SER A 13 8.20 -10.56 -26.70
C SER A 13 7.88 -12.05 -26.74
N GLN A 14 8.58 -12.87 -25.96
CA GLN A 14 8.39 -14.30 -25.86
C GLN A 14 8.17 -14.69 -24.39
N SER A 15 7.27 -15.65 -24.15
CA SER A 15 7.12 -16.29 -22.84
C SER A 15 8.41 -17.02 -22.46
N GLY A 16 8.79 -16.98 -21.18
CA GLY A 16 10.00 -17.61 -20.68
C GLY A 16 10.25 -17.28 -19.21
N LEU A 17 11.53 -17.33 -18.79
CA LEU A 17 11.93 -17.10 -17.40
C LEU A 17 11.86 -15.62 -16.98
N ILE A 18 11.80 -14.70 -17.94
CA ILE A 18 11.74 -13.26 -17.68
C ILE A 18 10.27 -12.86 -17.52
N PRO A 19 9.88 -12.23 -16.41
CA PRO A 19 8.51 -11.76 -16.23
C PRO A 19 8.24 -10.49 -17.02
N SER A 20 6.96 -10.22 -17.30
CA SER A 20 6.50 -8.85 -17.52
C SER A 20 6.53 -8.07 -16.21
N ILE A 21 6.84 -6.78 -16.30
CA ILE A 21 6.99 -5.86 -15.17
C ILE A 21 5.96 -4.75 -15.32
N SER A 22 5.25 -4.44 -14.24
CA SER A 22 4.42 -3.24 -14.12
C SER A 22 4.84 -2.44 -12.89
N TRP A 23 4.64 -1.14 -12.93
CA TRP A 23 4.94 -0.27 -11.80
C TRP A 23 4.09 0.99 -11.86
N GLY A 24 3.95 1.63 -10.71
CA GLY A 24 3.33 2.94 -10.64
C GLY A 24 3.72 3.67 -9.37
N ILE A 25 3.66 5.00 -9.45
CA ILE A 25 3.86 5.92 -8.35
C ILE A 25 2.73 6.95 -8.36
N GLY A 26 2.36 7.43 -7.18
CA GLY A 26 1.35 8.44 -6.98
C GLY A 26 1.76 9.42 -5.90
N THR A 27 1.34 10.67 -6.03
CA THR A 27 1.46 11.66 -4.97
C THR A 27 0.25 12.59 -4.96
N GLY A 28 -0.11 13.10 -3.79
CA GLY A 28 -1.26 13.97 -3.64
C GLY A 28 -1.14 14.91 -2.46
N THR A 29 -1.49 16.18 -2.66
CA THR A 29 -1.51 17.20 -1.60
C THR A 29 -2.94 17.62 -1.32
N TYR A 30 -3.36 17.49 -0.06
CA TYR A 30 -4.68 17.83 0.45
C TYR A 30 -4.57 19.02 1.40
N LYS A 31 -5.58 19.89 1.47
CA LYS A 31 -5.61 21.00 2.43
C LYS A 31 -6.32 20.54 3.70
N ILE A 32 -5.83 20.95 4.87
CA ILE A 32 -6.53 20.75 6.14
C ILE A 32 -7.51 21.92 6.31
N GLN A 33 -8.79 21.63 6.56
CA GLN A 33 -9.79 22.66 6.84
C GLN A 33 -9.52 23.33 8.21
N SER A 34 -9.52 24.66 8.23
CA SER A 34 -9.40 25.48 9.43
C SER A 34 -10.58 25.18 10.37
N GLY A 35 -10.30 24.46 11.48
CA GLY A 35 -11.31 23.98 12.44
C GLY A 35 -11.07 22.55 12.93
N ALA A 36 -10.29 21.74 12.19
CA ALA A 36 -9.86 20.40 12.61
C ALA A 36 -8.67 20.41 13.61
N GLN A 37 -8.16 21.60 13.96
CA GLN A 37 -7.05 21.81 14.89
C GLN A 37 -7.57 22.01 16.32
N ASN A 38 -8.29 21.02 16.87
CA ASN A 38 -8.64 21.07 18.29
C ASN A 38 -7.44 20.60 19.14
N ALA A 39 -7.26 21.21 20.32
CA ALA A 39 -6.21 20.89 21.28
C ALA A 39 -6.19 19.37 21.58
N GLY A 40 -5.08 18.70 21.23
CA GLY A 40 -4.95 17.23 21.23
C GLY A 40 -4.95 16.58 19.83
N GLY A 41 -5.08 17.37 18.75
CA GLY A 41 -5.10 16.89 17.38
C GLY A 41 -3.80 16.23 16.93
N MET A 42 -3.91 15.06 16.29
CA MET A 42 -2.79 14.25 15.76
C MET A 42 -1.96 14.94 14.66
N PHE A 43 -2.33 16.16 14.26
CA PHE A 43 -1.73 16.90 13.15
C PHE A 43 -1.53 18.36 13.57
N THR A 44 -0.27 18.81 13.63
CA THR A 44 0.08 20.23 13.81
C THR A 44 0.53 20.75 12.44
N GLY A 45 -0.31 21.52 11.75
CA GLY A 45 0.02 22.02 10.41
C GLY A 45 -1.13 22.77 9.77
N THR A 46 -0.86 24.00 9.31
CA THR A 46 -1.85 24.93 8.74
C THR A 46 -2.01 24.84 7.23
N ALA A 47 -1.19 24.03 6.54
CA ALA A 47 -1.05 24.14 5.07
C ALA A 47 -1.42 22.89 4.25
N GLY A 48 -1.57 21.70 4.85
CA GLY A 48 -2.02 20.51 4.12
C GLY A 48 -1.40 19.19 4.57
N VAL A 49 -1.65 18.12 3.80
CA VAL A 49 -1.08 16.77 3.94
C VAL A 49 -0.62 16.33 2.55
N THR A 50 0.63 15.91 2.43
CA THR A 50 1.15 15.28 1.21
C THR A 50 1.27 13.77 1.42
N THR A 51 0.81 13.04 0.42
CA THR A 51 0.81 11.58 0.37
C THR A 51 1.64 11.08 -0.79
N ALA A 52 2.17 9.87 -0.66
CA ALA A 52 2.80 9.13 -1.73
C ALA A 52 2.27 7.68 -1.75
N SER A 53 2.23 7.06 -2.92
CA SER A 53 1.93 5.65 -3.10
C SER A 53 2.82 5.08 -4.20
N TRP A 54 3.02 3.77 -4.19
CA TRP A 54 3.71 3.09 -5.28
C TRP A 54 3.36 1.61 -5.32
N TYR A 55 3.58 0.97 -6.47
CA TYR A 55 3.54 -0.47 -6.59
C TYR A 55 4.51 -0.96 -7.67
N THR A 56 4.83 -2.24 -7.62
CA THR A 56 5.54 -2.99 -8.65
C THR A 56 4.92 -4.38 -8.75
N GLY A 57 4.63 -4.82 -9.97
CA GLY A 57 4.09 -6.13 -10.28
C GLY A 57 5.01 -6.90 -11.22
N LEU A 58 5.10 -8.20 -11.01
CA LEU A 58 5.80 -9.15 -11.87
C LEU A 58 4.83 -10.25 -12.27
N GLN A 59 4.87 -10.67 -13.53
CA GLN A 59 4.08 -11.80 -14.00
C GLN A 59 4.87 -12.65 -14.99
N TRP A 60 4.92 -13.95 -14.73
CA TRP A 60 5.48 -14.96 -15.61
C TRP A 60 4.35 -15.68 -16.34
N LYS A 61 4.49 -15.83 -17.65
CA LYS A 61 3.58 -16.60 -18.48
C LYS A 61 4.05 -18.04 -18.64
N ASP A 62 3.10 -18.95 -18.76
CA ASP A 62 3.33 -20.37 -19.06
C ASP A 62 4.25 -21.08 -18.04
N VAL A 63 4.10 -20.75 -16.75
CA VAL A 63 4.88 -21.37 -15.67
C VAL A 63 4.39 -22.80 -15.44
N PHE A 64 5.31 -23.76 -15.46
CA PHE A 64 5.09 -25.22 -15.35
C PHE A 64 4.23 -25.86 -16.45
N ALA A 65 3.22 -25.18 -16.98
CA ALA A 65 2.42 -25.64 -18.12
C ALA A 65 1.89 -24.45 -18.93
N ARG A 66 1.60 -24.70 -20.21
CA ARG A 66 1.02 -23.71 -21.12
C ARG A 66 -0.32 -23.19 -20.57
N GLY A 67 -0.51 -21.88 -20.63
CA GLY A 67 -1.71 -21.19 -20.14
C GLY A 67 -1.69 -20.88 -18.65
N ASN A 68 -0.76 -21.47 -17.87
CA ASN A 68 -0.64 -21.17 -16.46
C ASN A 68 0.25 -19.96 -16.22
N ASP A 69 -0.23 -19.02 -15.42
CA ASP A 69 0.53 -17.79 -15.15
C ASP A 69 0.78 -17.66 -13.64
N PHE A 70 1.99 -17.27 -13.27
CA PHE A 70 2.32 -16.89 -11.90
C PHE A 70 2.53 -15.39 -11.84
N GLY A 71 2.09 -14.74 -10.78
CA GLY A 71 2.42 -13.35 -10.56
C GLY A 71 2.53 -12.97 -9.10
N MET A 72 3.17 -11.83 -8.90
CA MET A 72 3.31 -11.19 -7.61
C MET A 72 3.25 -9.68 -7.76
N ALA A 73 2.75 -9.00 -6.74
CA ALA A 73 2.80 -7.55 -6.64
C ALA A 73 3.15 -7.12 -5.23
N VAL A 74 3.86 -6.00 -5.13
CA VAL A 74 4.15 -5.31 -3.88
C VAL A 74 3.93 -3.83 -4.06
N GLY A 75 3.42 -3.16 -3.05
CA GLY A 75 3.34 -1.72 -3.04
C GLY A 75 3.02 -1.16 -1.67
N GLN A 76 2.89 0.15 -1.63
CA GLN A 76 2.39 0.90 -0.48
C GLN A 76 1.14 1.66 -0.91
N ALA A 77 0.07 1.51 -0.15
CA ALA A 77 -1.08 2.37 -0.28
C ALA A 77 -0.68 3.81 0.08
N PRO A 78 -1.48 4.83 -0.26
CA PRO A 78 -1.17 6.22 0.07
C PRO A 78 -0.79 6.39 1.56
N TYR A 79 0.46 6.81 1.80
CA TYR A 79 1.01 7.09 3.13
C TYR A 79 1.49 8.54 3.20
N VAL A 80 1.49 9.14 4.40
CA VAL A 80 1.84 10.55 4.59
C VAL A 80 3.35 10.73 4.53
N THR A 81 3.82 11.58 3.62
CA THR A 81 5.23 11.97 3.50
C THR A 81 5.53 13.33 4.13
N GLN A 82 4.52 14.20 4.23
CA GLN A 82 4.65 15.53 4.83
C GLN A 82 3.31 16.01 5.38
N LEU A 83 3.34 16.72 6.51
CA LEU A 83 2.26 17.59 6.96
C LEU A 83 2.68 19.04 6.73
N GLY A 84 1.74 19.93 6.49
CA GLY A 84 2.01 21.36 6.40
C GLY A 84 2.94 21.80 5.26
N GLY A 85 3.44 23.03 5.37
CA GLY A 85 4.13 23.75 4.29
C GLY A 85 5.60 24.01 4.59
N SER A 86 6.07 23.66 5.78
CA SER A 86 7.45 23.87 6.23
C SER A 86 8.10 22.52 6.59
N ALA A 87 9.41 22.38 6.41
CA ALA A 87 10.16 21.19 6.82
C ALA A 87 10.11 20.89 8.35
N ALA A 88 9.68 21.88 9.15
CA ALA A 88 9.43 21.74 10.59
C ALA A 88 8.08 21.06 10.91
N ASP A 89 7.17 20.96 9.93
CA ASP A 89 5.89 20.27 10.06
C ASP A 89 6.10 18.76 9.83
N THR A 90 6.83 18.12 10.72
CA THR A 90 6.98 16.66 10.67
C THR A 90 5.68 16.00 11.17
N PRO A 91 5.21 14.92 10.53
CA PRO A 91 4.13 14.17 11.14
C PRO A 91 4.50 13.75 12.56
N ARG A 92 3.55 13.83 13.51
CA ARG A 92 3.83 13.45 14.89
C ARG A 92 3.32 12.04 15.13
N ASN A 93 4.16 11.20 15.72
CA ASN A 93 3.66 10.00 16.36
C ASN A 93 2.59 10.41 17.39
N ILE A 94 1.46 9.72 17.42
CA ILE A 94 0.34 10.03 18.32
C ILE A 94 0.73 9.96 19.80
N THR A 95 1.74 9.16 20.15
CA THR A 95 2.35 9.17 21.49
C THR A 95 3.04 10.50 21.79
N THR A 96 3.73 11.09 20.79
CA THR A 96 4.34 12.43 20.86
C THR A 96 3.30 13.56 20.89
N ALA A 97 2.20 13.42 20.14
CA ALA A 97 1.12 14.41 20.12
C ALA A 97 0.41 14.53 21.49
N ALA A 98 0.33 13.44 22.25
CA ALA A 98 -0.26 13.40 23.59
C ALA A 98 0.70 13.85 24.71
N THR A 99 2.02 13.64 24.57
CA THR A 99 3.01 13.84 25.66
C THR A 99 4.01 14.97 25.40
N GLY A 100 4.06 15.53 24.19
CA GLY A 100 4.96 16.63 23.84
C GLY A 100 6.44 16.26 23.70
N THR A 101 6.82 15.00 23.94
CA THR A 101 8.19 14.49 23.83
C THR A 101 8.19 13.18 23.04
N GLY A 102 8.89 13.11 21.90
CA GLY A 102 8.91 11.89 21.08
C GLY A 102 9.18 12.08 19.59
N ALA A 103 9.20 10.95 18.88
CA ALA A 103 9.60 10.83 17.48
C ALA A 103 8.66 11.56 16.50
N THR A 104 9.28 12.12 15.46
CA THR A 104 8.68 12.76 14.30
C THR A 104 8.56 11.74 13.15
N GLY A 105 7.35 11.47 12.68
CA GLY A 105 6.99 10.61 11.54
C GLY A 105 5.51 10.22 11.59
N ALA A 106 4.88 9.97 10.44
CA ALA A 106 3.55 9.36 10.37
C ALA A 106 3.79 7.85 10.36
N ASP A 107 3.37 7.15 11.40
CA ASP A 107 3.53 5.69 11.48
C ASP A 107 2.48 4.95 10.62
N ASP A 108 2.13 5.50 9.46
CA ASP A 108 1.05 5.04 8.58
C ASP A 108 1.54 4.29 7.34
N SER A 109 2.85 4.20 7.14
CA SER A 109 3.46 3.43 6.06
C SER A 109 3.03 1.95 6.16
N ASN A 110 2.44 1.43 5.08
CA ASN A 110 2.01 0.04 4.96
C ASN A 110 2.69 -0.62 3.75
N TYR A 111 2.78 -1.94 3.74
CA TYR A 111 3.14 -2.72 2.56
C TYR A 111 2.04 -3.72 2.28
N VAL A 112 1.60 -3.76 1.03
CA VAL A 112 0.64 -4.73 0.51
C VAL A 112 1.38 -5.63 -0.46
N TRP A 113 1.32 -6.93 -0.22
CA TRP A 113 1.83 -7.97 -1.09
C TRP A 113 0.68 -8.83 -1.59
N GLU A 114 0.78 -9.30 -2.83
CA GLU A 114 -0.09 -10.32 -3.38
C GLU A 114 0.72 -11.30 -4.22
N TRP A 115 0.38 -12.58 -4.15
CA TRP A 115 0.89 -13.63 -5.01
C TRP A 115 -0.29 -14.43 -5.56
N TRP A 116 -0.26 -14.74 -6.84
CA TRP A 116 -1.32 -15.52 -7.47
C TRP A 116 -0.75 -16.52 -8.47
N TYR A 117 -1.50 -17.60 -8.67
CA TYR A 117 -1.22 -18.57 -9.71
C TYR A 117 -2.50 -18.89 -10.46
N LYS A 118 -2.55 -18.59 -11.76
CA LYS A 118 -3.68 -18.90 -12.63
C LYS A 118 -3.48 -20.29 -13.22
N PHE A 119 -4.35 -21.22 -12.87
CA PHE A 119 -4.47 -22.52 -13.51
C PHE A 119 -5.43 -22.43 -14.70
N GLN A 120 -4.96 -22.80 -15.89
CA GLN A 120 -5.81 -23.06 -17.05
C GLN A 120 -6.39 -24.47 -16.92
N VAL A 121 -7.66 -24.59 -16.54
CA VAL A 121 -8.31 -25.90 -16.35
C VAL A 121 -8.79 -26.46 -17.68
N SER A 122 -9.36 -25.60 -18.52
CA SER A 122 -9.74 -25.87 -19.92
C SER A 122 -9.72 -24.56 -20.69
N ASP A 123 -9.95 -24.56 -22.01
CA ASP A 123 -9.94 -23.35 -22.84
C ASP A 123 -10.88 -22.24 -22.33
N ASN A 124 -11.94 -22.61 -21.62
CA ASN A 124 -12.97 -21.70 -21.14
C ASN A 124 -12.96 -21.49 -19.62
N ILE A 125 -12.15 -22.24 -18.86
CA ILE A 125 -12.18 -22.24 -17.39
C ILE A 125 -10.80 -21.98 -16.82
N THR A 126 -10.71 -20.98 -15.95
CA THR A 126 -9.50 -20.70 -15.16
C THR A 126 -9.82 -20.64 -13.67
N VAL A 127 -8.89 -21.12 -12.85
CA VAL A 127 -8.95 -21.04 -11.39
C VAL A 127 -7.67 -20.35 -10.91
N THR A 128 -7.81 -19.29 -10.12
CA THR A 128 -6.71 -18.46 -9.66
C THR A 128 -6.79 -18.31 -8.14
N PRO A 129 -6.13 -19.20 -7.36
CA PRO A 129 -5.82 -18.90 -5.98
C PRO A 129 -4.86 -17.70 -5.88
N ALA A 130 -5.09 -16.88 -4.85
CA ALA A 130 -4.22 -15.78 -4.48
C ALA A 130 -4.05 -15.72 -2.96
N LEU A 131 -2.87 -15.28 -2.55
CA LEU A 131 -2.50 -14.97 -1.17
C LEU A 131 -2.12 -13.50 -1.11
N PHE A 132 -2.57 -12.79 -0.09
CA PHE A 132 -2.17 -11.41 0.14
C PHE A 132 -1.73 -11.18 1.58
N TYR A 133 -0.78 -10.28 1.75
CA TYR A 133 -0.27 -9.85 3.05
C TYR A 133 -0.26 -8.33 3.13
N ILE A 134 -0.81 -7.78 4.21
CA ILE A 134 -0.83 -6.35 4.48
C ILE A 134 -0.13 -6.11 5.81
N SER A 135 0.96 -5.36 5.80
CA SER A 135 1.56 -4.86 7.04
C SER A 135 0.91 -3.55 7.46
N ASN A 136 0.81 -3.30 8.76
CA ASN A 136 0.32 -2.04 9.31
C ASN A 136 -1.02 -1.57 8.70
N LEU A 137 -2.03 -2.46 8.62
CA LEU A 137 -3.27 -2.23 7.87
C LEU A 137 -3.98 -0.93 8.24
N ALA A 138 -4.06 -0.61 9.53
CA ALA A 138 -4.71 0.60 10.04
C ALA A 138 -3.72 1.72 10.42
N GLY A 139 -2.48 1.64 9.93
CA GLY A 139 -1.45 2.65 10.16
C GLY A 139 -1.20 2.95 11.63
N GLN A 140 -0.88 4.21 11.91
CA GLN A 140 -0.60 4.73 13.25
C GLN A 140 -1.73 4.45 14.27
N LEU A 141 -2.99 4.47 13.85
CA LEU A 141 -4.15 4.18 14.72
C LEU A 141 -4.23 2.70 15.10
N GLY A 142 -3.97 1.81 14.15
CA GLY A 142 -3.91 0.37 14.41
C GLY A 142 -2.85 0.00 15.44
N ARG A 143 -1.66 0.61 15.30
CA ARG A 143 -0.54 0.38 16.21
C ARG A 143 -0.85 0.84 17.63
N LEU A 144 -1.52 1.97 17.79
CA LEU A 144 -1.96 2.49 19.09
C LEU A 144 -2.94 1.56 19.80
N ASN A 145 -4.01 1.17 19.09
CA ASN A 145 -5.08 0.35 19.65
C ASN A 145 -4.55 -1.02 20.09
N GLN A 146 -3.58 -1.57 19.35
CA GLN A 146 -2.97 -2.86 19.68
C GLN A 146 -1.86 -2.74 20.74
N SER A 147 -1.14 -1.63 20.81
CA SER A 147 -0.09 -1.45 21.82
C SER A 147 -0.59 -0.86 23.15
N GLY A 148 -1.85 -0.39 23.20
CA GLY A 148 -2.37 0.35 24.35
C GLY A 148 -1.54 1.60 24.66
N GLY A 149 -0.91 2.22 23.64
CA GLY A 149 0.03 3.34 23.83
C GLY A 149 1.47 2.95 24.15
N SER A 150 1.78 1.65 24.22
CA SER A 150 3.07 1.12 24.68
C SER A 150 3.91 0.60 23.50
N GLY A 151 4.61 1.50 22.78
CA GLY A 151 5.59 1.10 21.77
C GLY A 151 5.01 0.39 20.53
N PRO A 152 5.87 -0.26 19.71
CA PRO A 152 5.48 -0.78 18.41
C PRO A 152 4.68 -2.09 18.51
N ALA A 153 3.36 -2.03 18.29
CA ALA A 153 2.55 -3.22 17.98
C ALA A 153 2.44 -3.44 16.46
N ALA A 154 2.28 -4.70 16.03
CA ALA A 154 2.20 -5.11 14.64
C ALA A 154 0.75 -5.41 14.23
N ASN A 155 0.18 -4.58 13.35
CA ASN A 155 -1.17 -4.75 12.81
C ASN A 155 -1.15 -5.34 11.39
N ASN A 156 -0.80 -6.62 11.28
CA ASN A 156 -0.60 -7.28 9.99
C ASN A 156 -1.76 -8.24 9.67
N VAL A 157 -2.11 -8.37 8.39
CA VAL A 157 -3.15 -9.27 7.90
C VAL A 157 -2.57 -10.20 6.84
N LEU A 158 -2.83 -11.50 6.99
CA LEU A 158 -2.59 -12.52 5.96
C LEU A 158 -3.96 -13.09 5.55
N GLY A 159 -4.23 -13.12 4.25
CA GLY A 159 -5.48 -13.64 3.73
C GLY A 159 -5.31 -14.28 2.36
N GLY A 160 -6.33 -14.98 1.91
CA GLY A 160 -6.33 -15.60 0.59
C GLY A 160 -7.72 -15.61 -0.01
N LEU A 161 -7.76 -15.74 -1.34
CA LEU A 161 -8.98 -15.84 -2.12
C LEU A 161 -8.78 -16.81 -3.29
N VAL A 162 -9.88 -17.26 -3.87
CA VAL A 162 -9.88 -18.02 -5.12
C VAL A 162 -10.83 -17.36 -6.09
N LYS A 163 -10.33 -17.03 -7.27
CA LYS A 163 -11.13 -16.53 -8.39
C LYS A 163 -11.31 -17.65 -9.42
N THR A 164 -12.55 -17.89 -9.83
CA THR A 164 -12.85 -18.78 -10.96
C THR A 164 -13.47 -17.95 -12.08
N THR A 165 -12.98 -18.12 -13.31
CA THR A 165 -13.51 -17.42 -14.49
C THR A 165 -13.99 -18.42 -15.51
N PHE A 166 -15.18 -18.17 -16.07
CA PHE A 166 -15.79 -18.94 -17.15
C PHE A 166 -15.99 -18.03 -18.36
N GLN A 167 -15.67 -18.51 -19.56
CA GLN A 167 -15.96 -17.84 -20.83
C GLN A 167 -16.97 -18.68 -21.62
N PHE A 168 -18.01 -18.02 -22.15
CA PHE A 168 -19.13 -18.66 -22.86
C PHE A 168 -19.24 -18.10 -24.28
#